data_AF-A0A4Q2YD47-F1
#
_entry.id   AF-A0A4Q2YD47-F1
#
_cell.length_a   1.000
_cell.length_b   1.000
_cell.length_c   1.000
_cell.angle_alpha   90.00
_cell.angle_beta   90.00
_cell.angle_gamma   90.00
#
_symmetry.space_group_name_H-M   'P 1'
#
loop_
_entity.id
_entity.type
_entity.pdbx_description
1 polymer ?
#
loop_
_entity_poly.entity_id
_entity_poly.type
_entity_poly.pdbx_seq_one_letter_code
_entity_poly.pdbx_strand_id
1 'polypeptide(L)' 'MSDVYETAKLVDEYLLFHYGTEADILPEGGNWPAEMRAALGFAERTVTWFTPGSVRRVTFQR' A
#
# COMPACT_ATOMS: atom_id res chain seq x y z
N MET A 1 -13.80 -15.82 16.70
CA MET A 1 -12.39 -15.38 16.70
C MET A 1 -12.37 -14.04 15.99
N SER A 2 -11.94 -12.96 16.64
CA SER A 2 -11.70 -11.70 15.92
C SER A 2 -10.50 -11.93 15.02
N ASP A 3 -10.68 -11.80 13.70
CA ASP A 3 -9.57 -11.93 12.77
C ASP A 3 -8.56 -10.82 13.09
N VAL A 4 -7.32 -11.19 13.37
CA VAL A 4 -6.26 -10.24 13.81
C VAL A 4 -5.97 -9.23 12.69
N TYR A 5 -6.38 -9.55 11.46
CA TYR A 5 -6.26 -8.71 10.28
C TYR A 5 -7.48 -7.81 10.02
N GLU A 6 -8.58 -7.99 10.76
CA GLU A 6 -9.82 -7.22 10.60
C GLU A 6 -10.12 -6.38 11.85
N THR A 7 -9.14 -5.58 12.25
CA THR A 7 -9.35 -4.57 13.30
C THR A 7 -9.84 -3.27 12.69
N ALA A 8 -10.62 -2.47 13.43
CA ALA A 8 -11.07 -1.16 12.96
C ALA A 8 -9.90 -0.27 12.51
N LYS A 9 -8.76 -0.32 13.22
CA LYS A 9 -7.54 0.38 12.82
C LYS A 9 -7.04 -0.03 11.44
N LEU A 10 -6.97 -1.35 11.17
CA LEU A 10 -6.50 -1.86 9.88
C LEU A 10 -7.49 -1.52 8.76
N VAL A 11 -8.79 -1.52 9.05
CA VAL A 11 -9.83 -1.07 8.11
C VAL A 11 -9.69 0.42 7.81
N ASP A 12 -9.51 1.26 8.82
CA ASP A 12 -9.33 2.71 8.66
C ASP A 12 -8.05 3.02 7.87
N GLU A 13 -6.94 2.33 8.15
CA GLU A 13 -5.69 2.44 7.39
C GLU A 13 -5.85 1.98 5.93
N TYR A 14 -6.56 0.86 5.71
CA TYR A 14 -6.88 0.38 4.37
C TYR A 14 -7.70 1.40 3.57
N LEU A 15 -8.73 1.97 4.19
CA LEU A 15 -9.57 2.99 3.57
C LEU A 15 -8.80 4.28 3.30
N LEU A 16 -7.97 4.73 4.24
CA LEU A 16 -7.13 5.93 4.08
C LEU A 16 -6.17 5.77 2.90
N PHE A 17 -5.54 4.60 2.75
CA PHE A 17 -4.60 4.36 1.65
C PHE A 17 -5.28 4.25 0.27
N HIS A 18 -6.52 3.76 0.20
CA HIS A 18 -7.22 3.55 -1.08
C HIS A 18 -8.09 4.74 -1.49
N TYR A 19 -8.60 5.53 -0.54
CA TYR A 19 -9.58 6.58 -0.80
C TYR A 19 -9.21 7.95 -0.21
N GLY A 20 -8.17 8.03 0.63
CA GLY A 20 -7.67 9.30 1.14
C GLY A 20 -6.91 10.11 0.10
N THR A 21 -6.83 11.42 0.30
CA THR A 21 -5.96 12.27 -0.53
C THR A 21 -4.51 12.14 -0.10
N GLU A 22 -3.57 12.58 -0.95
CA GLU A 22 -2.15 12.59 -0.58
C GLU A 22 -1.86 13.38 0.70
N ALA A 23 -2.64 14.43 0.97
CA ALA A 23 -2.52 15.24 2.18
C ALA A 23 -3.10 14.53 3.42
N ASP A 24 -4.08 13.63 3.25
CA ASP A 24 -4.60 12.82 4.34
C ASP A 24 -3.62 11.68 4.70
N ILE A 25 -2.95 11.12 3.69
CA ILE A 25 -1.96 10.03 3.86
C ILE A 25 -0.63 10.58 4.39
N LEU A 26 -0.16 11.71 3.85
CA LEU A 26 1.07 12.41 4.25
C LEU A 26 0.77 13.88 4.58
N PRO A 27 0.29 14.17 5.80
CA PRO A 27 -0.03 15.53 6.23
C PRO A 27 1.16 16.48 6.11
N GLU A 28 0.85 17.72 5.71
CA GLU A 28 1.83 18.80 5.66
C GLU A 28 2.44 19.07 7.04
N GLY A 29 3.73 19.43 7.07
CA GLY A 29 4.45 19.71 8.32
C GLY A 29 4.99 18.47 9.05
N GLY A 30 4.72 17.26 8.58
CA GLY A 30 5.40 16.07 9.07
C GLY A 30 6.82 15.92 8.51
N ASN A 31 7.73 15.35 9.29
CA ASN A 31 9.09 15.04 8.86
C ASN A 31 9.13 13.71 8.10
N TRP A 32 8.60 13.72 6.87
CA TRP A 32 8.53 12.54 6.01
C TRP A 32 9.68 12.55 4.99
N PRO A 33 10.33 11.41 4.73
CA PRO A 33 11.26 11.25 3.62
C PRO A 33 10.57 11.58 2.28
N ALA A 34 11.30 12.19 1.35
CA ALA A 34 10.76 12.58 0.05
C ALA A 34 10.23 11.37 -0.75
N GLU A 35 10.84 10.21 -0.53
CA GLU A 35 10.54 8.93 -1.14
C GLU A 35 9.13 8.43 -0.76
N MET A 36 8.60 8.80 0.41
CA MET A 36 7.24 8.40 0.80
C MET A 36 6.20 9.00 -0.13
N ARG A 37 6.38 10.27 -0.53
CA ARG A 37 5.49 10.93 -1.49
C ARG A 37 5.64 10.32 -2.89
N ALA A 38 6.86 9.94 -3.27
CA ALA A 38 7.10 9.23 -4.53
C ALA A 38 6.49 7.82 -4.58
N ALA A 39 6.22 7.22 -3.42
CA ALA A 39 5.59 5.90 -3.28
C ALA A 39 4.04 5.97 -3.25
N LEU A 40 3.44 7.15 -3.15
CA LEU A 40 1.98 7.30 -3.28
C LEU A 40 1.52 6.77 -4.65
N GLY A 41 0.37 6.10 -4.67
CA GLY A 41 -0.15 5.43 -5.86
C GLY A 41 0.59 4.14 -6.25
N PHE A 42 1.61 3.70 -5.49
CA PHE A 42 2.28 2.41 -5.76
C PHE A 42 1.28 1.26 -5.81
N ALA A 43 0.37 1.17 -4.82
CA ALA A 43 -0.63 0.11 -4.76
C ALA A 43 -1.56 0.10 -5.98
N GLU A 44 -1.95 1.27 -6.52
CA GLU A 44 -2.79 1.38 -7.71
C GLU A 44 -2.07 0.87 -8.98
N ARG A 45 -0.76 1.14 -9.07
CA ARG A 45 0.10 0.68 -10.18
C ARG A 45 0.34 -0.84 -10.16
N THR A 46 0.16 -1.52 -9.03
CA THR A 46 0.41 -2.97 -8.93
C THR A 46 -0.79 -3.82 -9.34
N VAL A 47 -2.03 -3.31 -9.25
CA VAL A 47 -3.24 -4.11 -9.58
C VAL A 47 -3.55 -4.09 -11.08
N THR A 48 -3.00 -3.14 -11.84
CA THR A 48 -3.45 -2.89 -13.21
C THR A 48 -2.88 -3.82 -14.26
N TRP A 49 -1.77 -4.54 -14.01
CA TRP A 49 -1.27 -5.51 -15.00
C TRP A 49 -0.30 -6.54 -14.41
N PHE A 50 -0.79 -7.76 -14.14
CA PHE A 50 0.04 -8.94 -14.37
C PHE A 50 -0.13 -9.29 -15.84
N THR A 51 0.95 -9.25 -16.64
CA THR A 51 0.88 -9.75 -18.01
C THR A 51 0.30 -11.18 -17.97
N PRO A 52 -0.47 -11.63 -18.98
CA PRO A 52 -1.05 -12.97 -19.02
C PRO A 52 -0.01 -14.12 -19.01
N GLY A 53 1.26 -13.82 -18.81
CA GLY A 53 2.34 -14.79 -18.66
C GLY A 53 2.43 -15.29 -17.23
N SER A 54 2.75 -16.57 -17.09
CA SER A 54 3.05 -17.20 -15.81
C SER A 54 4.27 -16.54 -15.16
N VAL A 55 4.03 -15.80 -14.07
CA VAL A 55 5.11 -15.22 -13.26
C VAL A 55 5.82 -16.36 -12.52
N ARG A 56 7.10 -16.56 -12.82
CA ARG A 56 7.92 -17.58 -12.16
C ARG A 56 8.12 -17.21 -10.69
N ARG A 57 7.72 -18.10 -9.78
CA ARG A 57 8.02 -17.96 -8.35
C ARG A 57 9.54 -18.03 -8.16
N VAL A 58 10.15 -16.93 -7.70
CA VAL A 58 11.55 -16.92 -7.32
C VAL A 58 11.66 -17.46 -5.89
N THR A 59 12.32 -18.61 -5.74
CA THR A 59 12.69 -19.13 -4.43
C THR A 59 14.08 -18.59 -4.12
N PHE A 60 14.19 -17.71 -3.13
CA PHE A 60 15.50 -17.34 -2.59
C PHE A 60 16.04 -18.51 -1.78
N GLN A 61 17.13 -19.12 -2.25
CA GLN A 61 17.91 -20.04 -1.43
C GLN A 61 18.80 -19.21 -0.49
N ARG A 62 18.79 -19.61 0.79
CA ARG A 62 19.63 -19.03 1.84
C ARG A 62 21.10 -19.37 1.63
#